data_AF-A0A9D7AT17-F1
#
_entry.id   AF-A0A9D7AT17-F1
#
_cell.length_a   1.000
_cell.length_b   1.000
_cell.length_c   1.000
_cell.angle_alpha   90.00
_cell.angle_beta   90.00
_cell.angle_gamma   90.00
#
_symmetry.space_group_name_H-M   'P 1'
#
loop_
_entity.id
_entity.type
_entity.pdbx_description
1 polymer ?
#
loop_
_entity_poly.entity_id
_entity_poly.type
_entity_poly.pdbx_seq_one_letter_code
_entity_poly.pdbx_strand_id
1 'polypeptide(L)'
;MIGDAAANNLLGNAGDDSISGAAGVDYLVGNAGNDTIDGGADSDYATYFLASGSVTVNLTLGTTSGADGNDVLTSIENAGGSNGFGDTLIGSSGANSLSGEGGDDSLNGNGGNDTATGGTGRDQFILSALAGALLTVTDFQAGANADAIDVSLLLADSAIRGGYDISMDPFASGYLRAQQSGADTLIQWDPDASAALGWQTVAVLQNVNATALVRQNYSGIAIVGTDQDDTLVGDIFTDVIVAGLGNDTLDGGVGADRMEGGKGADTYYVDNVTDLVIELDNALGMVPDPRPGLDLGGAIDKVIASVSFSLAAYVENLTLAAAAGNLSGLGNALDNVLIGNEGHNSFTGAGGNDNIDGGAGADTAVYSASRSNYTWAKTSTGFTVVDSTGAEGTDTLSGIERLHFSDTKLAYDLDGHAGQTAKLLGAVFGVAYVTNKQYVGIGLQLLDGGMSYEQLASLAVEVTGKTSHAEVVSLLWNNLFGAAPTTAQVAPGVALLDGGMTVGTLTVLAADSSLNTENIGLVGLGQSGIEFVA
;
A
#
# COMPACT_ATOMS: atom_id res chain seq x y z
N MET A 1 36.74 -7.89 19.63
CA MET A 1 36.74 -7.78 21.10
C MET A 1 36.64 -9.18 21.68
N ILE A 2 37.35 -9.49 22.76
CA ILE A 2 37.29 -10.82 23.42
C ILE A 2 37.16 -10.58 24.93
N GLY A 3 36.17 -11.23 25.53
CA GLY A 3 35.91 -11.27 26.96
C GLY A 3 36.85 -12.17 27.75
N ASP A 4 36.46 -12.48 28.98
CA ASP A 4 37.17 -13.40 29.87
C ASP A 4 36.25 -14.53 30.39
N ALA A 5 36.46 -15.00 31.62
CA ALA A 5 35.66 -16.09 32.19
C ALA A 5 34.62 -15.59 33.21
N ALA A 6 34.44 -14.27 33.30
CA ALA A 6 33.44 -13.62 34.11
C ALA A 6 32.40 -12.97 33.20
N ALA A 7 31.24 -12.63 33.77
CA ALA A 7 30.23 -11.86 33.07
C ALA A 7 30.80 -10.53 32.53
N ASN A 8 30.66 -10.31 31.24
CA ASN A 8 31.16 -9.14 30.54
C ASN A 8 30.02 -8.30 29.93
N ASN A 9 30.32 -7.02 29.71
CA ASN A 9 29.50 -6.14 28.86
C ASN A 9 30.41 -5.66 27.74
N LEU A 10 30.21 -6.21 26.55
CA LEU A 10 31.06 -6.00 25.38
C LEU A 10 30.30 -5.19 24.35
N LEU A 11 30.86 -4.03 23.98
CA LEU A 11 30.26 -3.08 23.06
C LEU A 11 31.19 -2.87 21.87
N GLY A 12 30.73 -3.25 20.68
CA GLY A 12 31.35 -2.91 19.39
C GLY A 12 31.35 -1.41 19.13
N ASN A 13 32.03 -0.99 18.07
CA ASN A 13 31.95 0.39 17.59
C ASN A 13 31.01 0.42 16.37
N ALA A 14 31.12 1.46 15.53
CA ALA A 14 30.52 1.40 14.20
C ALA A 14 31.46 0.66 13.23
N GLY A 15 30.88 -0.09 12.29
CA GLY A 15 31.54 -0.95 11.32
C GLY A 15 31.52 -2.42 11.73
N ASP A 16 31.94 -3.30 10.81
CA ASP A 16 31.93 -4.76 11.03
C ASP A 16 32.92 -5.17 12.15
N ASP A 17 32.38 -5.60 13.28
CA ASP A 17 33.10 -6.03 14.46
C ASP A 17 33.07 -7.56 14.64
N SER A 18 34.07 -8.08 15.37
CA SER A 18 34.10 -9.47 15.81
C SER A 18 34.19 -9.49 17.33
N ILE A 19 33.16 -10.00 18.00
CA ILE A 19 32.98 -9.98 19.46
C ILE A 19 32.86 -11.42 19.96
N SER A 20 33.60 -11.76 21.02
CA SER A 20 33.52 -13.07 21.68
C SER A 20 33.41 -12.88 23.20
N GLY A 21 32.36 -13.43 23.83
CA GLY A 21 32.14 -13.38 25.28
C GLY A 21 33.05 -14.34 26.05
N ALA A 22 33.22 -15.54 25.51
CA ALA A 22 34.03 -16.65 26.03
C ALA A 22 33.33 -17.48 27.11
N ALA A 23 33.47 -17.20 28.41
CA ALA A 23 32.74 -17.94 29.44
C ALA A 23 32.19 -16.98 30.48
N GLY A 24 31.10 -17.35 31.14
CA GLY A 24 30.33 -16.41 31.95
C GLY A 24 29.08 -15.95 31.20
N VAL A 25 28.24 -15.17 31.89
CA VAL A 25 26.97 -14.66 31.33
C VAL A 25 27.24 -13.28 30.75
N ASP A 26 27.34 -13.19 29.43
CA ASP A 26 27.80 -12.00 28.73
C ASP A 26 26.67 -11.18 28.10
N TYR A 27 26.81 -9.86 28.14
CA TYR A 27 25.96 -8.91 27.43
C TYR A 27 26.73 -8.32 26.25
N LEU A 28 26.22 -8.55 25.04
CA LEU A 28 26.94 -8.33 23.79
C LEU A 28 26.16 -7.36 22.91
N VAL A 29 26.83 -6.31 22.42
CA VAL A 29 26.24 -5.29 21.56
C VAL A 29 27.18 -5.03 20.38
N GLY A 30 26.70 -5.26 19.17
CA GLY A 30 27.43 -4.95 17.93
C GLY A 30 27.47 -3.45 17.61
N ASN A 31 26.30 -2.80 17.69
CA ASN A 31 25.97 -1.52 17.06
C ASN A 31 25.94 -1.64 15.52
N ALA A 32 26.06 -0.52 14.80
CA ALA A 32 25.94 -0.50 13.34
C ALA A 32 27.13 -1.19 12.66
N GLY A 33 26.89 -2.18 11.81
CA GLY A 33 27.91 -2.99 11.14
C GLY A 33 27.34 -4.36 10.75
N ASN A 34 28.07 -5.17 9.97
CA ASN A 34 27.77 -6.60 9.90
C ASN A 34 28.70 -7.32 10.85
N ASP A 35 28.21 -7.64 12.04
CA ASP A 35 29.03 -8.11 13.13
C ASP A 35 29.04 -9.63 13.23
N THR A 36 30.12 -10.17 13.81
CA THR A 36 30.19 -11.57 14.24
C THR A 36 30.23 -11.60 15.76
N ILE A 37 29.16 -12.07 16.38
CA ILE A 37 28.97 -12.10 17.82
C ILE A 37 28.90 -13.56 18.28
N ASP A 38 29.86 -13.95 19.13
CA ASP A 38 29.95 -15.28 19.74
C ASP A 38 29.81 -15.15 21.25
N GLY A 39 28.74 -15.67 21.86
CA GLY A 39 28.56 -15.60 23.32
C GLY A 39 29.58 -16.49 24.04
N GLY A 40 29.75 -17.70 23.53
CA GLY A 40 30.69 -18.68 24.06
C GLY A 40 29.99 -19.74 24.91
N ALA A 41 30.33 -19.82 26.19
CA ALA A 41 29.79 -20.79 27.13
C ALA A 41 28.96 -20.08 28.20
N ASP A 42 28.00 -20.82 28.76
CA ASP A 42 26.97 -20.34 29.69
C ASP A 42 25.78 -19.72 28.96
N SER A 43 25.15 -18.66 29.46
CA SER A 43 23.92 -18.12 28.88
C SER A 43 24.11 -16.65 28.56
N ASP A 44 24.16 -16.32 27.28
CA ASP A 44 24.58 -15.02 26.80
C ASP A 44 23.43 -14.22 26.19
N TYR A 45 23.58 -12.89 26.17
CA TYR A 45 22.53 -11.95 25.79
C TYR A 45 23.02 -10.99 24.71
N ALA A 46 22.48 -11.11 23.49
CA ALA A 46 22.70 -10.12 22.44
C ALA A 46 21.60 -9.04 22.48
N THR A 47 21.97 -7.76 22.51
CA THR A 47 20.97 -6.66 22.55
C THR A 47 21.24 -5.61 21.48
N TYR A 48 20.14 -5.10 20.92
CA TYR A 48 20.10 -4.07 19.89
C TYR A 48 19.45 -2.79 20.41
N PHE A 49 19.51 -2.56 21.72
CA PHE A 49 18.84 -1.43 22.39
C PHE A 49 19.15 -0.06 21.77
N LEU A 50 20.35 0.10 21.19
CA LEU A 50 20.82 1.33 20.56
C LEU A 50 20.52 1.42 19.04
N ALA A 51 19.86 0.41 18.48
CA ALA A 51 19.56 0.37 17.06
C ALA A 51 18.71 1.57 16.63
N SER A 52 19.02 2.09 15.44
CA SER A 52 18.36 3.30 14.92
C SER A 52 17.05 3.03 14.17
N GLY A 53 16.57 1.79 14.21
CA GLY A 53 15.36 1.29 13.58
C GLY A 53 15.11 -0.16 14.02
N SER A 54 14.10 -0.80 13.44
CA SER A 54 13.75 -2.18 13.81
C SER A 54 14.83 -3.20 13.43
N VAL A 55 14.87 -4.26 14.22
CA VAL A 55 15.73 -5.43 14.04
C VAL A 55 14.93 -6.73 14.03
N THR A 56 15.44 -7.71 13.31
CA THR A 56 14.95 -9.09 13.33
C THR A 56 16.06 -9.97 13.85
N VAL A 57 15.94 -10.42 15.10
CA VAL A 57 16.89 -11.33 15.76
C VAL A 57 16.35 -12.75 15.67
N ASN A 58 17.14 -13.67 15.13
CA ASN A 58 16.76 -15.07 15.01
C ASN A 58 17.87 -15.99 15.56
N LEU A 59 17.66 -16.48 16.79
CA LEU A 59 18.60 -17.36 17.49
C LEU A 59 18.63 -18.78 16.91
N THR A 60 17.54 -19.23 16.29
CA THR A 60 17.53 -20.53 15.57
C THR A 60 18.43 -20.50 14.34
N LEU A 61 18.43 -19.39 13.59
CA LEU A 61 19.28 -19.20 12.42
C LEU A 61 20.67 -18.68 12.78
N GLY A 62 20.84 -18.14 13.98
CA GLY A 62 22.09 -17.49 14.41
C GLY A 62 22.34 -16.21 13.63
N THR A 63 21.32 -15.38 13.43
CA THR A 63 21.43 -14.15 12.61
C THR A 63 20.60 -13.01 13.18
N THR A 64 21.05 -11.78 12.94
CA THR A 64 20.23 -10.57 13.03
C THR A 64 20.22 -9.84 11.70
N SER A 65 19.16 -9.13 11.37
CA SER A 65 19.11 -8.18 10.26
C SER A 65 18.33 -6.92 10.66
N GLY A 66 18.58 -5.78 10.02
CA GLY A 66 17.76 -4.58 10.22
C GLY A 66 18.59 -3.30 10.20
N ALA A 67 18.21 -2.34 11.04
CA ALA A 67 18.80 -1.01 11.07
C ALA A 67 20.30 -0.99 11.42
N ASP A 68 20.76 -1.95 12.21
CA ASP A 68 22.17 -2.03 12.63
C ASP A 68 23.02 -2.94 11.74
N GLY A 69 22.47 -3.53 10.68
CA GLY A 69 23.20 -4.37 9.72
C GLY A 69 22.78 -5.83 9.78
N ASN A 70 23.61 -6.73 9.24
CA ASN A 70 23.36 -8.18 9.23
C ASN A 70 24.42 -8.92 10.04
N ASP A 71 24.04 -9.35 11.24
CA ASP A 71 24.96 -9.98 12.18
C ASP A 71 24.88 -11.50 12.13
N VAL A 72 26.00 -12.13 12.46
CA VAL A 72 26.10 -13.57 12.69
C VAL A 72 26.21 -13.81 14.19
N LEU A 73 25.25 -14.55 14.74
CA LEU A 73 25.16 -14.90 16.14
C LEU A 73 25.53 -16.37 16.34
N THR A 74 26.48 -16.63 17.23
CA THR A 74 26.87 -17.99 17.63
C THR A 74 26.82 -18.09 19.16
N SER A 75 26.30 -19.20 19.68
CA SER A 75 26.21 -19.45 21.13
C SER A 75 25.56 -18.27 21.87
N ILE A 76 24.41 -17.81 21.38
CA ILE A 76 23.60 -16.78 22.02
C ILE A 76 22.26 -17.41 22.38
N GLU A 77 21.91 -17.37 23.66
CA GLU A 77 20.67 -17.95 24.20
C GLU A 77 19.59 -16.89 24.44
N ASN A 78 19.92 -15.61 24.46
CA ASN A 78 18.97 -14.56 24.82
C ASN A 78 19.11 -13.34 23.90
N ALA A 79 18.01 -12.63 23.69
CA ALA A 79 17.95 -11.52 22.75
C ALA A 79 17.14 -10.34 23.29
N GLY A 80 17.58 -9.12 22.98
CA GLY A 80 16.86 -7.88 23.22
C GLY A 80 16.74 -7.01 21.97
N GLY A 81 15.57 -6.44 21.74
CA GLY A 81 15.27 -5.51 20.65
C GLY A 81 15.87 -4.12 20.85
N SER A 82 15.33 -3.19 20.08
CA SER A 82 15.61 -1.76 20.04
C SER A 82 14.72 -1.00 21.03
N ASN A 83 15.18 0.15 21.51
CA ASN A 83 14.46 0.91 22.54
C ASN A 83 13.23 1.70 22.02
N GLY A 84 12.78 1.52 20.78
CA GLY A 84 11.66 2.33 20.28
C GLY A 84 11.10 2.00 18.90
N PHE A 85 11.38 0.82 18.36
CA PHE A 85 10.89 0.36 17.07
C PHE A 85 10.34 -1.06 17.21
N GLY A 86 9.32 -1.40 16.43
CA GLY A 86 8.76 -2.76 16.46
C GLY A 86 9.75 -3.78 15.91
N ASP A 87 10.21 -4.67 16.78
CA ASP A 87 11.22 -5.68 16.50
C ASP A 87 10.63 -7.08 16.31
N THR A 88 11.41 -7.99 15.75
CA THR A 88 11.05 -9.41 15.65
C THR A 88 12.11 -10.26 16.32
N LEU A 89 11.76 -10.93 17.41
CA LEU A 89 12.66 -11.77 18.20
C LEU A 89 12.22 -13.22 18.13
N ILE A 90 13.06 -14.06 17.55
CA ILE A 90 12.82 -15.49 17.35
C ILE A 90 13.85 -16.28 18.15
N GLY A 91 13.38 -17.02 19.14
CA GLY A 91 14.15 -17.91 19.99
C GLY A 91 14.69 -19.15 19.27
N SER A 92 15.25 -20.05 20.06
CA SER A 92 15.86 -21.32 19.68
C SER A 92 14.95 -22.50 20.05
N SER A 93 15.47 -23.73 20.07
CA SER A 93 14.77 -24.87 20.67
C SER A 93 15.04 -25.05 22.17
N GLY A 94 15.95 -24.25 22.74
CA GLY A 94 16.27 -24.21 24.16
C GLY A 94 15.54 -23.06 24.86
N ALA A 95 15.66 -22.97 26.19
CA ALA A 95 15.06 -21.89 26.95
C ALA A 95 15.73 -20.55 26.63
N ASN A 96 14.94 -19.56 26.25
CA ASN A 96 15.40 -18.21 25.90
C ASN A 96 14.76 -17.13 26.78
N SER A 97 15.47 -16.03 26.99
CA SER A 97 14.95 -14.77 27.52
C SER A 97 14.89 -13.74 26.41
N LEU A 98 13.70 -13.31 26.04
CA LEU A 98 13.43 -12.33 24.97
C LEU A 98 12.90 -11.03 25.57
N SER A 99 13.41 -9.89 25.11
CA SER A 99 12.94 -8.55 25.51
C SER A 99 12.70 -7.69 24.26
N GLY A 100 11.46 -7.25 24.03
CA GLY A 100 11.14 -6.32 22.93
C GLY A 100 11.72 -4.92 23.19
N GLU A 101 11.69 -4.50 24.45
CA GLU A 101 12.10 -3.17 24.96
C GLU A 101 11.07 -2.09 24.65
N GLY A 102 11.07 -1.50 23.45
CA GLY A 102 10.08 -0.51 23.11
C GLY A 102 9.74 -0.51 21.63
N GLY A 103 8.47 -0.36 21.31
CA GLY A 103 7.96 -0.64 19.97
C GLY A 103 6.78 -1.58 20.06
N ASP A 104 6.08 -1.81 18.95
CA ASP A 104 5.08 -2.88 18.87
C ASP A 104 5.84 -4.14 18.40
N ASP A 105 6.24 -5.01 19.34
CA ASP A 105 7.22 -6.08 19.10
C ASP A 105 6.58 -7.45 18.81
N SER A 106 7.25 -8.31 18.05
CA SER A 106 6.85 -9.71 17.79
C SER A 106 7.84 -10.69 18.42
N LEU A 107 7.41 -11.44 19.44
CA LEU A 107 8.25 -12.33 20.23
C LEU A 107 7.79 -13.79 20.09
N ASN A 108 8.66 -14.65 19.56
CA ASN A 108 8.44 -16.08 19.40
C ASN A 108 9.54 -16.88 20.09
N GLY A 109 9.23 -17.58 21.19
CA GLY A 109 10.18 -18.44 21.90
C GLY A 109 10.60 -19.70 21.12
N ASN A 110 9.82 -20.11 20.12
CA ASN A 110 9.93 -21.39 19.40
C ASN A 110 9.75 -22.62 20.30
N GLY A 111 10.82 -23.24 20.80
CA GLY A 111 10.73 -24.47 21.60
C GLY A 111 11.47 -24.31 22.91
N GLY A 112 11.05 -25.03 23.94
CA GLY A 112 11.63 -24.86 25.28
C GLY A 112 10.74 -24.03 26.19
N ASN A 113 11.30 -23.64 27.33
CA ASN A 113 10.57 -22.86 28.34
C ASN A 113 11.15 -21.45 28.35
N ASP A 114 10.44 -20.54 27.70
CA ASP A 114 10.93 -19.22 27.38
C ASP A 114 10.33 -18.17 28.31
N THR A 115 11.06 -17.07 28.51
CA THR A 115 10.56 -15.87 29.18
C THR A 115 10.57 -14.73 28.17
N ALA A 116 9.44 -14.04 28.03
CA ALA A 116 9.30 -12.89 27.15
C ALA A 116 8.81 -11.67 27.92
N THR A 117 9.41 -10.53 27.62
CA THR A 117 9.01 -9.20 28.10
C THR A 117 8.77 -8.35 26.86
N GLY A 118 7.57 -7.84 26.67
CA GLY A 118 7.24 -7.01 25.51
C GLY A 118 7.88 -5.64 25.67
N GLY A 119 7.61 -4.98 26.79
CA GLY A 119 8.10 -3.65 27.10
C GLY A 119 7.02 -2.59 26.88
N THR A 120 7.36 -1.51 26.18
CA THR A 120 6.38 -0.46 25.85
C THR A 120 5.89 -0.61 24.42
N GLY A 121 4.58 -0.67 24.24
CA GLY A 121 3.96 -0.75 22.93
C GLY A 121 2.78 -1.70 23.01
N ARG A 122 2.37 -2.25 21.87
CA ARG A 122 1.46 -3.38 21.79
C ARG A 122 2.22 -4.55 21.22
N ASP A 123 2.50 -5.52 22.07
CA ASP A 123 3.41 -6.61 21.74
C ASP A 123 2.64 -7.86 21.37
N GLN A 124 3.13 -8.62 20.39
CA GLN A 124 2.60 -9.89 19.96
C GLN A 124 3.47 -11.04 20.45
N PHE A 125 2.91 -11.92 21.29
CA PHE A 125 3.57 -13.10 21.82
C PHE A 125 3.10 -14.35 21.07
N ILE A 126 3.96 -14.89 20.21
CA ILE A 126 3.64 -16.02 19.32
C ILE A 126 3.82 -17.34 20.08
N LEU A 127 2.75 -18.12 20.15
CA LEU A 127 2.75 -19.40 20.84
C LEU A 127 3.12 -20.56 19.91
N SER A 128 3.88 -21.51 20.47
CA SER A 128 4.34 -22.69 19.75
C SER A 128 3.45 -23.89 20.01
N ALA A 129 3.15 -24.64 18.95
CA ALA A 129 2.46 -25.93 19.04
C ALA A 129 3.41 -27.10 19.38
N LEU A 130 4.71 -26.84 19.61
CA LEU A 130 5.68 -27.86 19.95
C LEU A 130 5.41 -28.43 21.35
N ALA A 131 5.47 -29.75 21.47
CA ALA A 131 5.19 -30.43 22.73
C ALA A 131 6.17 -30.00 23.83
N GLY A 132 5.62 -29.48 24.93
CA GLY A 132 6.39 -29.02 26.08
C GLY A 132 6.98 -27.62 25.96
N ALA A 133 6.71 -26.90 24.86
CA ALA A 133 7.03 -25.49 24.77
C ALA A 133 6.11 -24.68 25.72
N LEU A 134 6.69 -23.72 26.44
CA LEU A 134 5.96 -22.87 27.39
C LEU A 134 6.52 -21.45 27.34
N LEU A 135 5.67 -20.48 27.02
CA LEU A 135 6.05 -19.06 27.06
C LEU A 135 5.57 -18.39 28.36
N THR A 136 6.48 -17.83 29.14
CA THR A 136 6.16 -17.01 30.30
C THR A 136 6.27 -15.54 29.94
N VAL A 137 5.15 -14.83 29.89
CA VAL A 137 5.11 -13.40 29.60
C VAL A 137 5.09 -12.62 30.91
N THR A 138 6.03 -11.70 31.08
CA THR A 138 6.32 -11.04 32.37
C THR A 138 5.50 -9.76 32.59
N ASP A 139 5.08 -9.10 31.52
CA ASP A 139 4.52 -7.74 31.53
C ASP A 139 3.28 -7.54 30.67
N PHE A 140 2.63 -8.64 30.26
CA PHE A 140 1.46 -8.62 29.38
C PHE A 140 0.38 -7.63 29.83
N GLN A 141 0.05 -6.68 28.96
CA GLN A 141 -1.00 -5.70 29.12
C GLN A 141 -2.29 -6.20 28.49
N ALA A 142 -3.31 -6.46 29.32
CA ALA A 142 -4.63 -6.86 28.83
C ALA A 142 -5.50 -5.64 28.45
N GLY A 143 -6.34 -5.79 27.42
CA GLY A 143 -7.23 -4.74 26.92
C GLY A 143 -7.30 -4.68 25.39
N ALA A 144 -8.22 -3.85 24.87
CA ALA A 144 -8.55 -3.81 23.44
C ALA A 144 -7.49 -3.12 22.55
N ASN A 145 -6.53 -2.41 23.14
CA ASN A 145 -5.45 -1.71 22.44
C ASN A 145 -4.12 -1.98 23.16
N ALA A 146 -3.93 -3.23 23.55
CA ALA A 146 -2.81 -3.67 24.37
C ALA A 146 -2.17 -4.90 23.71
N ASP A 147 -1.45 -5.71 24.48
CA ASP A 147 -0.68 -6.84 23.94
C ASP A 147 -1.60 -7.96 23.41
N ALA A 148 -1.08 -8.73 22.46
CA ALA A 148 -1.76 -9.85 21.83
C ALA A 148 -0.98 -11.15 22.01
N ILE A 149 -1.71 -12.25 22.12
CA ILE A 149 -1.19 -13.61 22.14
C ILE A 149 -1.56 -14.24 20.81
N ASP A 150 -0.57 -14.54 19.99
CA ASP A 150 -0.83 -15.19 18.71
C ASP A 150 -0.96 -16.70 18.91
N VAL A 151 -2.18 -17.19 18.68
CA VAL A 151 -2.56 -18.61 18.79
C VAL A 151 -2.68 -19.31 17.43
N SER A 152 -2.31 -18.64 16.34
CA SER A 152 -2.46 -19.13 14.95
C SER A 152 -1.84 -20.51 14.74
N LEU A 153 -0.60 -20.73 15.22
CA LEU A 153 0.08 -22.03 15.10
C LEU A 153 -0.61 -23.14 15.90
N LEU A 154 -1.21 -22.81 17.04
CA LEU A 154 -1.97 -23.77 17.86
C LEU A 154 -3.24 -24.20 17.13
N LEU A 155 -3.98 -23.22 16.59
CA LEU A 155 -5.23 -23.48 15.87
C LEU A 155 -5.00 -24.18 14.53
N ALA A 156 -3.88 -23.90 13.86
CA ALA A 156 -3.46 -24.64 12.68
C ALA A 156 -3.18 -26.13 12.98
N ASP A 157 -2.50 -26.44 14.09
CA ASP A 157 -2.32 -27.83 14.53
C ASP A 157 -3.66 -28.47 14.92
N SER A 158 -4.56 -27.73 15.56
CA SER A 158 -5.92 -28.18 15.87
C SER A 158 -6.77 -28.45 14.63
N ALA A 159 -6.60 -27.71 13.54
CA ALA A 159 -7.28 -27.99 12.27
C ALA A 159 -6.85 -29.36 11.71
N ILE A 160 -5.58 -29.72 11.88
CA ILE A 160 -5.03 -31.00 11.40
C ILE A 160 -5.44 -32.16 12.31
N ARG A 161 -5.41 -31.98 13.64
CA ARG A 161 -5.57 -33.08 14.61
C ARG A 161 -6.98 -33.22 15.16
N GLY A 162 -7.65 -32.10 15.42
CA GLY A 162 -9.00 -32.04 15.99
C GLY A 162 -10.10 -31.73 14.98
N GLY A 163 -9.74 -31.22 13.80
CA GLY A 163 -10.70 -30.72 12.82
C GLY A 163 -11.29 -29.37 13.22
N TYR A 164 -10.51 -28.53 13.91
CA TYR A 164 -10.86 -27.12 14.12
C TYR A 164 -11.12 -26.44 12.77
N ASP A 165 -12.23 -25.71 12.70
CA ASP A 165 -12.61 -24.87 11.56
C ASP A 165 -12.45 -23.42 11.99
N ILE A 166 -11.84 -22.61 11.14
CA ILE A 166 -11.53 -21.20 11.41
C ILE A 166 -12.78 -20.35 11.70
N SER A 167 -13.96 -20.78 11.25
CA SER A 167 -15.24 -20.14 11.56
C SER A 167 -15.76 -20.43 12.97
N MET A 168 -15.12 -21.34 13.71
CA MET A 168 -15.52 -21.68 15.07
C MET A 168 -14.79 -20.82 16.10
N ASP A 169 -15.52 -20.36 17.11
CA ASP A 169 -14.93 -19.80 18.33
C ASP A 169 -14.12 -20.91 19.05
N PRO A 170 -12.78 -20.81 19.15
CA PRO A 170 -11.93 -21.83 19.75
C PRO A 170 -12.16 -21.98 21.27
N PHE A 171 -12.69 -20.94 21.94
CA PHE A 171 -13.04 -21.01 23.36
C PHE A 171 -14.33 -21.81 23.58
N ALA A 172 -15.34 -21.58 22.76
CA ALA A 172 -16.61 -22.29 22.84
C ALA A 172 -16.50 -23.75 22.37
N SER A 173 -15.64 -24.01 21.38
CA SER A 173 -15.41 -25.34 20.82
C SER A 173 -14.41 -26.19 21.61
N GLY A 174 -13.78 -25.62 22.64
CA GLY A 174 -12.95 -26.36 23.60
C GLY A 174 -11.49 -26.55 23.19
N TYR A 175 -11.00 -25.80 22.20
CA TYR A 175 -9.59 -25.81 21.80
C TYR A 175 -8.74 -24.85 22.64
N LEU A 176 -9.30 -23.73 23.09
CA LEU A 176 -8.58 -22.72 23.87
C LEU A 176 -9.33 -22.37 25.16
N ARG A 177 -8.57 -22.05 26.22
CA ARG A 177 -9.12 -21.38 27.41
C ARG A 177 -8.06 -20.57 28.14
N ALA A 178 -8.51 -19.51 28.80
CA ALA A 178 -7.74 -18.80 29.82
C ALA A 178 -8.20 -19.22 31.21
N GLN A 179 -7.27 -19.67 32.05
CA GLN A 179 -7.55 -20.12 33.41
C GLN A 179 -6.76 -19.29 34.42
N GLN A 180 -7.46 -18.60 35.32
CA GLN A 180 -6.82 -17.92 36.45
C GLN A 180 -6.09 -18.92 37.35
N SER A 181 -4.85 -18.61 37.71
CA SER A 181 -4.01 -19.38 38.62
C SER A 181 -3.26 -18.45 39.57
N GLY A 182 -3.82 -18.22 40.77
CA GLY A 182 -3.26 -17.24 41.70
C GLY A 182 -3.33 -15.83 41.11
N ALA A 183 -2.19 -15.14 41.05
CA ALA A 183 -2.08 -13.81 40.42
C ALA A 183 -1.98 -13.88 38.88
N ASP A 184 -1.66 -15.05 38.33
CA ASP A 184 -1.33 -15.23 36.92
C ASP A 184 -2.51 -15.80 36.14
N THR A 185 -2.46 -15.68 34.82
CA THR A 185 -3.38 -16.36 33.90
C THR A 185 -2.66 -17.39 33.06
N LEU A 186 -3.20 -18.61 33.00
CA LEU A 186 -2.69 -19.68 32.15
C LEU A 186 -3.47 -19.69 30.84
N ILE A 187 -2.78 -19.57 29.72
CA ILE A 187 -3.37 -19.89 28.41
C ILE A 187 -3.17 -21.38 28.17
N GLN A 188 -4.28 -22.07 27.92
CA GLN A 188 -4.29 -23.50 27.74
C GLN A 188 -4.93 -23.89 26.41
N TRP A 189 -4.34 -24.90 25.80
CA TRP A 189 -4.70 -25.41 24.49
C TRP A 189 -4.96 -26.92 24.57
N ASP A 190 -6.03 -27.36 23.92
CA ASP A 190 -6.35 -28.78 23.72
C ASP A 190 -6.32 -29.05 22.20
N PRO A 191 -5.30 -29.77 21.67
CA PRO A 191 -5.09 -29.88 20.23
C PRO A 191 -6.23 -30.57 19.48
N ASP A 192 -6.96 -31.48 20.13
CA ASP A 192 -8.02 -32.27 19.49
C ASP A 192 -9.40 -32.08 20.11
N ALA A 193 -9.54 -31.11 21.03
CA ALA A 193 -10.73 -30.87 21.85
C ALA A 193 -11.26 -32.17 22.50
N SER A 194 -10.35 -33.07 22.86
CA SER A 194 -10.68 -34.42 23.33
C SER A 194 -9.91 -34.77 24.60
N ALA A 195 -10.49 -35.67 25.40
CA ALA A 195 -9.84 -36.13 26.63
C ALA A 195 -8.56 -36.96 26.39
N ALA A 196 -8.24 -37.30 25.13
CA ALA A 196 -7.08 -38.14 24.80
C ALA A 196 -5.76 -37.37 24.88
N LEU A 197 -5.71 -36.14 24.35
CA LEU A 197 -4.55 -35.25 24.50
C LEU A 197 -4.75 -34.31 25.69
N GLY A 198 -5.95 -33.73 25.81
CA GLY A 198 -6.33 -32.87 26.92
C GLY A 198 -5.57 -31.55 26.98
N TRP A 199 -5.92 -30.76 28.00
CA TRP A 199 -5.39 -29.41 28.21
C TRP A 199 -3.90 -29.37 28.51
N GLN A 200 -3.19 -28.53 27.74
CA GLN A 200 -1.78 -28.21 27.92
C GLN A 200 -1.64 -26.71 28.19
N THR A 201 -0.84 -26.32 29.17
CA THR A 201 -0.49 -24.90 29.37
C THR A 201 0.59 -24.54 28.36
N VAL A 202 0.28 -23.55 27.51
CA VAL A 202 1.17 -23.08 26.44
C VAL A 202 1.74 -21.69 26.74
N ALA A 203 1.04 -20.91 27.59
CA ALA A 203 1.58 -19.66 28.11
C ALA A 203 1.17 -19.38 29.56
N VAL A 204 2.01 -18.63 30.26
CA VAL A 204 1.73 -18.03 31.57
C VAL A 204 1.85 -16.51 31.43
N LEU A 205 0.76 -15.80 31.69
CA LEU A 205 0.73 -14.34 31.75
C LEU A 205 0.86 -13.93 33.21
N GLN A 206 2.03 -13.41 33.58
CA GLN A 206 2.32 -13.06 34.96
C GLN A 206 1.51 -11.84 35.40
N ASN A 207 0.91 -11.92 36.58
CA ASN A 207 0.14 -10.83 37.19
C ASN A 207 -1.04 -10.32 36.35
N VAL A 208 -1.52 -11.10 35.38
CA VAL A 208 -2.70 -10.78 34.56
C VAL A 208 -3.94 -11.45 35.13
N ASN A 209 -5.01 -10.69 35.28
CA ASN A 209 -6.33 -11.24 35.61
C ASN A 209 -7.02 -11.76 34.35
N ALA A 210 -7.45 -13.01 34.35
CA ALA A 210 -8.10 -13.67 33.21
C ALA A 210 -9.37 -12.93 32.75
N THR A 211 -10.08 -12.24 33.65
CA THR A 211 -11.27 -11.44 33.29
C THR A 211 -10.94 -10.10 32.64
N ALA A 212 -9.67 -9.69 32.63
CA ALA A 212 -9.22 -8.49 31.93
C ALA A 212 -8.90 -8.78 30.46
N LEU A 213 -8.70 -10.04 30.08
CA LEU A 213 -8.45 -10.45 28.70
C LEU A 213 -9.71 -10.24 27.87
N VAL A 214 -9.56 -9.58 26.73
CA VAL A 214 -10.59 -9.37 25.71
C VAL A 214 -10.20 -10.08 24.42
N ARG A 215 -11.09 -10.09 23.41
CA ARG A 215 -10.83 -10.77 22.14
C ARG A 215 -9.52 -10.30 21.48
N GLN A 216 -9.27 -8.99 21.49
CA GLN A 216 -8.08 -8.36 20.91
C GLN A 216 -6.76 -8.78 21.58
N ASN A 217 -6.82 -9.40 22.76
CA ASN A 217 -5.62 -9.99 23.36
C ASN A 217 -5.25 -11.35 22.74
N TYR A 218 -6.00 -11.83 21.74
CA TYR A 218 -5.73 -13.07 21.02
C TYR A 218 -5.71 -12.80 19.52
N SER A 219 -4.52 -12.90 18.92
CA SER A 219 -4.32 -12.83 17.47
C SER A 219 -4.37 -14.25 16.87
N GLY A 220 -4.66 -14.36 15.57
CA GLY A 220 -4.82 -15.64 14.89
C GLY A 220 -6.17 -16.34 15.11
N ILE A 221 -7.11 -15.68 15.79
CA ILE A 221 -8.52 -16.09 15.86
C ILE A 221 -9.30 -15.25 14.87
N ALA A 222 -10.10 -15.88 14.00
CA ALA A 222 -10.89 -15.13 13.05
C ALA A 222 -11.98 -14.29 13.74
N ILE A 223 -12.21 -13.10 13.21
CA ILE A 223 -13.36 -12.26 13.54
C ILE A 223 -14.52 -12.75 12.69
N VAL A 224 -15.41 -13.51 13.32
CA VAL A 224 -16.57 -14.11 12.65
C VAL A 224 -17.81 -13.27 12.93
N GLY A 225 -18.51 -12.88 11.86
CA GLY A 225 -19.80 -12.21 11.90
C GLY A 225 -20.95 -13.18 12.14
N THR A 226 -22.16 -12.67 11.95
CA THR A 226 -23.43 -13.35 12.14
C THR A 226 -24.15 -13.50 10.80
N ASP A 227 -25.43 -13.90 10.82
CA ASP A 227 -26.27 -13.91 9.62
C ASP A 227 -26.95 -12.55 9.36
N GLN A 228 -26.48 -11.47 9.99
CA GLN A 228 -27.03 -10.11 9.91
C GLN A 228 -25.94 -9.13 9.49
N ASP A 229 -26.35 -7.95 9.01
CA ASP A 229 -25.45 -6.83 8.72
C ASP A 229 -24.56 -6.50 9.93
N ASP A 230 -23.27 -6.79 9.80
CA ASP A 230 -22.25 -6.63 10.82
C ASP A 230 -21.27 -5.50 10.50
N THR A 231 -20.60 -4.99 11.54
CA THR A 231 -19.43 -4.12 11.39
C THR A 231 -18.28 -4.78 12.12
N LEU A 232 -17.34 -5.30 11.35
CA LEU A 232 -16.22 -6.08 11.82
C LEU A 232 -14.95 -5.28 11.60
N VAL A 233 -14.24 -5.01 12.69
CA VAL A 233 -13.01 -4.22 12.70
C VAL A 233 -11.91 -5.07 13.32
N GLY A 234 -10.83 -5.25 12.58
CA GLY A 234 -9.57 -5.84 13.02
C GLY A 234 -8.80 -4.93 13.96
N ASP A 235 -7.61 -5.36 14.35
CA ASP A 235 -6.70 -4.59 15.18
C ASP A 235 -5.56 -3.99 14.36
N ILE A 236 -4.32 -4.14 14.82
CA ILE A 236 -3.12 -3.61 14.14
C ILE A 236 -2.18 -4.71 13.66
N PHE A 237 -2.55 -5.95 13.93
CA PHE A 237 -1.88 -7.15 13.45
C PHE A 237 -2.65 -7.71 12.27
N THR A 238 -2.11 -8.78 11.68
CA THR A 238 -2.80 -9.50 10.62
C THR A 238 -4.07 -10.18 11.14
N ASP A 239 -5.20 -9.83 10.53
CA ASP A 239 -6.51 -10.36 10.85
C ASP A 239 -7.09 -11.28 9.78
N VAL A 240 -7.98 -12.16 10.23
CA VAL A 240 -8.87 -12.93 9.37
C VAL A 240 -10.30 -12.57 9.74
N ILE A 241 -11.02 -11.91 8.85
CA ILE A 241 -12.42 -11.53 9.02
C ILE A 241 -13.29 -12.41 8.11
N VAL A 242 -14.32 -13.02 8.68
CA VAL A 242 -15.32 -13.84 7.98
C VAL A 242 -16.71 -13.33 8.37
N ALA A 243 -17.34 -12.50 7.55
CA ALA A 243 -18.54 -11.79 7.96
C ALA A 243 -19.80 -12.67 7.86
N GLY A 244 -19.99 -13.39 6.75
CA GLY A 244 -20.99 -14.44 6.64
C GLY A 244 -22.16 -14.08 5.73
N LEU A 245 -23.34 -13.83 6.31
CA LEU A 245 -24.50 -13.36 5.56
C LEU A 245 -24.86 -11.96 6.06
N GLY A 246 -25.36 -11.11 5.18
CA GLY A 246 -25.73 -9.74 5.55
C GLY A 246 -25.02 -8.76 4.63
N ASN A 247 -25.32 -7.48 4.77
CA ASN A 247 -24.54 -6.43 4.13
C ASN A 247 -23.51 -5.95 5.16
N ASP A 248 -22.31 -6.48 5.06
CA ASP A 248 -21.30 -6.36 6.10
C ASP A 248 -20.33 -5.22 5.80
N THR A 249 -19.81 -4.61 6.86
CA THR A 249 -18.69 -3.66 6.77
C THR A 249 -17.47 -4.27 7.42
N LEU A 250 -16.43 -4.52 6.63
CA LEU A 250 -15.18 -5.14 7.04
C LEU A 250 -14.06 -4.11 6.94
N ASP A 251 -13.36 -3.91 8.05
CA ASP A 251 -12.17 -3.08 8.15
C ASP A 251 -11.09 -3.90 8.84
N GLY A 252 -10.06 -4.32 8.09
CA GLY A 252 -8.93 -5.10 8.64
C GLY A 252 -8.12 -4.32 9.68
N GLY A 253 -8.23 -2.99 9.68
CA GLY A 253 -7.33 -2.15 10.44
C GLY A 253 -5.96 -2.07 9.77
N VAL A 254 -4.92 -1.89 10.59
CA VAL A 254 -3.55 -1.92 10.08
C VAL A 254 -3.12 -3.38 10.03
N GLY A 255 -2.55 -3.85 8.93
CA GLY A 255 -2.20 -5.25 8.87
C GLY A 255 -2.04 -5.73 7.45
N ALA A 256 -1.99 -7.04 7.27
CA ALA A 256 -2.02 -7.68 5.96
C ALA A 256 -3.19 -8.64 5.97
N ASP A 257 -4.39 -8.10 5.83
CA ASP A 257 -5.58 -8.74 6.37
C ASP A 257 -6.30 -9.57 5.32
N ARG A 258 -6.94 -10.65 5.76
CA ARG A 258 -7.86 -11.43 4.93
C ARG A 258 -9.28 -11.07 5.31
N MET A 259 -10.04 -10.51 4.38
CA MET A 259 -11.44 -10.13 4.60
C MET A 259 -12.36 -10.90 3.64
N GLU A 260 -13.27 -11.69 4.20
CA GLU A 260 -14.28 -12.47 3.49
C GLU A 260 -15.66 -11.99 3.90
N GLY A 261 -16.36 -11.26 3.02
CA GLY A 261 -17.69 -10.68 3.28
C GLY A 261 -18.76 -11.75 3.25
N GLY A 262 -18.81 -12.55 2.18
CA GLY A 262 -19.68 -13.72 2.12
C GLY A 262 -20.88 -13.43 1.24
N LYS A 263 -22.09 -13.35 1.78
CA LYS A 263 -23.30 -13.05 0.98
C LYS A 263 -23.95 -11.76 1.43
N GLY A 264 -24.13 -10.85 0.47
CA GLY A 264 -24.87 -9.60 0.62
C GLY A 264 -24.04 -8.49 0.01
N ALA A 265 -24.45 -7.23 0.17
CA ALA A 265 -23.67 -6.10 -0.34
C ALA A 265 -22.63 -5.68 0.69
N ASP A 266 -21.40 -6.16 0.52
CA ASP A 266 -20.34 -5.99 1.50
C ASP A 266 -19.44 -4.78 1.18
N THR A 267 -18.92 -4.13 2.21
CA THR A 267 -18.01 -2.99 2.10
C THR A 267 -16.70 -3.29 2.81
N TYR A 268 -15.60 -3.24 2.07
CA TYR A 268 -14.24 -3.47 2.54
C TYR A 268 -13.45 -2.16 2.62
N TYR A 269 -12.76 -1.95 3.72
CA TYR A 269 -11.74 -0.92 3.84
C TYR A 269 -10.36 -1.56 3.66
N VAL A 270 -9.61 -1.06 2.68
CA VAL A 270 -8.26 -1.55 2.36
C VAL A 270 -7.26 -0.42 2.54
N ASP A 271 -6.33 -0.60 3.47
CA ASP A 271 -5.27 0.37 3.75
C ASP A 271 -3.85 -0.17 3.56
N ASN A 272 -3.73 -1.49 3.34
CA ASN A 272 -2.49 -2.13 3.00
C ASN A 272 -2.57 -2.82 1.64
N VAL A 273 -1.52 -2.67 0.83
CA VAL A 273 -1.41 -3.32 -0.48
C VAL A 273 -1.38 -4.85 -0.42
N THR A 274 -1.14 -5.42 0.77
CA THR A 274 -1.18 -6.87 1.01
C THR A 274 -2.52 -7.37 1.53
N ASP A 275 -3.51 -6.50 1.74
CA ASP A 275 -4.85 -6.92 2.12
C ASP A 275 -5.47 -7.77 1.00
N LEU A 276 -6.19 -8.81 1.43
CA LEU A 276 -6.83 -9.79 0.58
C LEU A 276 -8.35 -9.73 0.80
N VAL A 277 -9.02 -9.08 -0.13
CA VAL A 277 -10.49 -9.07 -0.24
C VAL A 277 -10.95 -10.33 -0.97
N ILE A 278 -11.96 -11.00 -0.43
CA ILE A 278 -12.47 -12.26 -0.93
C ILE A 278 -13.98 -12.25 -0.96
N GLU A 279 -14.50 -12.43 -2.17
CA GLU A 279 -15.90 -12.74 -2.41
C GLU A 279 -16.04 -14.16 -2.95
N LEU A 280 -16.92 -14.95 -2.33
CA LEU A 280 -17.13 -16.37 -2.66
C LEU A 280 -18.59 -16.70 -3.01
N ASP A 281 -19.51 -15.75 -2.87
CA ASP A 281 -20.92 -15.91 -3.24
C ASP A 281 -21.10 -16.41 -4.69
N ASN A 282 -20.17 -16.06 -5.57
CA ASN A 282 -20.17 -16.40 -6.98
C ASN A 282 -19.26 -17.59 -7.35
N ALA A 283 -18.55 -18.20 -6.39
CA ALA A 283 -17.58 -19.27 -6.62
C ALA A 283 -18.11 -20.70 -6.37
N LEU A 284 -19.24 -20.89 -5.68
CA LEU A 284 -19.71 -22.23 -5.30
C LEU A 284 -20.73 -22.83 -6.27
N GLY A 285 -20.21 -23.40 -7.36
CA GLY A 285 -20.87 -24.39 -8.21
C GLY A 285 -21.18 -25.73 -7.51
N MET A 286 -21.89 -25.73 -6.38
CA MET A 286 -22.43 -26.94 -5.74
C MET A 286 -23.96 -26.97 -5.62
N VAL A 287 -24.69 -26.31 -6.53
CA VAL A 287 -26.00 -26.78 -7.04
C VAL A 287 -26.12 -26.25 -8.46
N PRO A 288 -26.55 -27.02 -9.47
CA PRO A 288 -26.98 -26.43 -10.74
C PRO A 288 -28.27 -25.64 -10.46
N ASP A 289 -28.16 -24.37 -10.07
CA ASP A 289 -29.27 -23.43 -10.20
C ASP A 289 -29.43 -23.15 -11.71
N PRO A 290 -30.59 -23.44 -12.31
CA PRO A 290 -30.82 -23.28 -13.74
C PRO A 290 -31.05 -21.82 -14.16
N ARG A 291 -30.55 -20.84 -13.40
CA ARG A 291 -30.65 -19.42 -13.74
C ARG A 291 -29.30 -18.92 -14.24
N PRO A 292 -29.15 -18.65 -15.56
CA PRO A 292 -28.02 -17.93 -16.07
C PRO A 292 -28.20 -16.45 -15.72
N GLY A 293 -27.34 -15.93 -14.86
CA GLY A 293 -27.27 -14.52 -14.52
C GLY A 293 -26.29 -14.34 -13.38
N LEU A 294 -25.16 -13.67 -13.66
CA LEU A 294 -24.40 -12.93 -12.66
C LEU A 294 -25.40 -12.22 -11.74
N ASP A 295 -25.24 -12.28 -10.42
CA ASP A 295 -26.11 -11.55 -9.49
C ASP A 295 -25.84 -10.05 -9.58
N LEU A 296 -26.18 -9.44 -10.71
CA LEU A 296 -26.19 -7.99 -10.93
C LEU A 296 -27.47 -7.37 -10.30
N GLY A 297 -27.92 -7.88 -9.15
CA GLY A 297 -29.32 -7.81 -8.74
C GLY A 297 -29.65 -7.42 -7.29
N GLY A 298 -28.67 -7.25 -6.39
CA GLY A 298 -28.95 -6.71 -5.05
C GLY A 298 -27.79 -6.64 -4.06
N ALA A 299 -26.78 -7.49 -4.22
CA ALA A 299 -25.54 -7.47 -3.47
C ALA A 299 -24.46 -6.85 -4.36
N ILE A 300 -24.08 -5.59 -4.13
CA ILE A 300 -23.02 -4.93 -4.90
C ILE A 300 -21.89 -4.68 -3.92
N ASP A 301 -20.76 -5.34 -4.15
CA ASP A 301 -19.64 -5.30 -3.22
C ASP A 301 -18.74 -4.13 -3.55
N LYS A 302 -18.19 -3.53 -2.50
CA LYS A 302 -17.45 -2.28 -2.59
C LYS A 302 -16.16 -2.32 -1.80
N VAL A 303 -15.06 -1.97 -2.46
CA VAL A 303 -13.80 -1.64 -1.80
C VAL A 303 -13.63 -0.13 -1.70
N ILE A 304 -13.26 0.34 -0.52
CA ILE A 304 -12.75 1.69 -0.26
C ILE A 304 -11.26 1.56 0.05
N ALA A 305 -10.41 2.00 -0.88
CA ALA A 305 -8.97 1.79 -0.79
C ALA A 305 -8.21 3.11 -0.54
N SER A 306 -7.37 3.15 0.50
CA SER A 306 -6.41 4.25 0.72
C SER A 306 -5.02 3.97 0.11
N VAL A 307 -4.88 2.84 -0.55
CA VAL A 307 -3.72 2.41 -1.34
C VAL A 307 -4.11 2.11 -2.77
N SER A 308 -3.13 1.94 -3.66
CA SER A 308 -3.39 1.46 -5.00
C SER A 308 -3.90 0.03 -4.92
N PHE A 309 -5.01 -0.28 -5.59
CA PHE A 309 -5.72 -1.53 -5.39
C PHE A 309 -6.26 -2.12 -6.68
N SER A 310 -6.29 -3.45 -6.73
CA SER A 310 -6.90 -4.24 -7.80
C SER A 310 -8.08 -5.01 -7.23
N LEU A 311 -9.27 -4.81 -7.79
CA LEU A 311 -10.45 -5.55 -7.36
C LEU A 311 -10.22 -7.06 -7.51
N ALA A 312 -10.58 -7.79 -6.46
CA ALA A 312 -10.68 -9.24 -6.51
C ALA A 312 -11.80 -9.65 -7.49
N ALA A 313 -11.83 -10.93 -7.89
CA ALA A 313 -12.98 -11.45 -8.63
C ALA A 313 -14.27 -11.23 -7.82
N TYR A 314 -15.38 -11.02 -8.51
CA TYR A 314 -16.71 -10.88 -7.91
C TYR A 314 -16.96 -9.59 -7.12
N VAL A 315 -16.02 -8.64 -7.11
CA VAL A 315 -16.25 -7.30 -6.53
C VAL A 315 -16.57 -6.30 -7.63
N GLU A 316 -17.65 -5.54 -7.51
CA GLU A 316 -18.10 -4.61 -8.55
C GLU A 316 -17.50 -3.20 -8.42
N ASN A 317 -17.33 -2.68 -7.20
CA ASN A 317 -17.05 -1.26 -7.00
C ASN A 317 -15.71 -1.00 -6.30
N LEU A 318 -14.97 -0.02 -6.81
CA LEU A 318 -13.81 0.56 -6.16
C LEU A 318 -14.03 2.05 -5.93
N THR A 319 -13.72 2.53 -4.74
CA THR A 319 -13.58 3.96 -4.43
C THR A 319 -12.20 4.20 -3.82
N LEU A 320 -11.42 5.07 -4.44
CA LEU A 320 -10.15 5.52 -3.87
C LEU A 320 -10.44 6.57 -2.79
N ALA A 321 -9.88 6.37 -1.60
CA ALA A 321 -10.14 7.21 -0.44
C ALA A 321 -9.60 8.62 -0.63
N ALA A 322 -10.33 9.60 -0.10
CA ALA A 322 -9.93 11.00 -0.11
C ALA A 322 -8.58 11.20 0.60
N ALA A 323 -7.82 12.19 0.15
CA ALA A 323 -6.51 12.56 0.72
C ALA A 323 -5.42 11.45 0.69
N ALA A 324 -5.64 10.33 0.00
CA ALA A 324 -4.65 9.26 -0.17
C ALA A 324 -3.60 9.58 -1.27
N GLY A 325 -3.72 10.74 -1.93
CA GLY A 325 -2.80 11.17 -2.98
C GLY A 325 -3.04 10.43 -4.30
N ASN A 326 -1.98 10.28 -5.09
CA ASN A 326 -2.04 9.67 -6.41
C ASN A 326 -2.07 8.15 -6.30
N LEU A 327 -3.19 7.53 -6.67
CA LEU A 327 -3.38 6.08 -6.57
C LEU A 327 -3.69 5.45 -7.93
N SER A 328 -3.54 4.13 -8.01
CA SER A 328 -4.02 3.33 -9.14
C SER A 328 -5.20 2.46 -8.72
N GLY A 329 -6.28 2.48 -9.53
CA GLY A 329 -7.44 1.62 -9.37
C GLY A 329 -7.58 0.68 -10.55
N LEU A 330 -7.53 -0.63 -10.31
CA LEU A 330 -7.69 -1.67 -11.33
C LEU A 330 -8.99 -2.45 -11.07
N GLY A 331 -9.87 -2.48 -12.07
CA GLY A 331 -11.07 -3.31 -12.09
C GLY A 331 -10.76 -4.79 -12.38
N ASN A 332 -11.81 -5.57 -12.63
CA ASN A 332 -11.75 -6.99 -12.95
C ASN A 332 -12.45 -7.27 -14.29
N ALA A 333 -13.14 -8.41 -14.45
CA ALA A 333 -13.80 -8.76 -15.71
C ALA A 333 -15.31 -8.44 -15.71
N LEU A 334 -15.80 -7.81 -14.65
CA LEU A 334 -17.19 -7.40 -14.46
C LEU A 334 -17.41 -5.98 -14.95
N ASP A 335 -18.66 -5.54 -15.01
CA ASP A 335 -18.99 -4.14 -15.26
C ASP A 335 -18.75 -3.34 -13.96
N ASN A 336 -17.53 -2.79 -13.78
CA ASN A 336 -17.13 -2.14 -12.53
C ASN A 336 -17.53 -0.66 -12.44
N VAL A 337 -17.71 -0.16 -11.22
CA VAL A 337 -17.72 1.29 -10.94
C VAL A 337 -16.44 1.67 -10.21
N LEU A 338 -15.60 2.48 -10.86
CA LEU A 338 -14.33 2.95 -10.31
C LEU A 338 -14.41 4.46 -10.04
N ILE A 339 -14.20 4.87 -8.79
CA ILE A 339 -14.30 6.27 -8.37
C ILE A 339 -12.96 6.72 -7.78
N GLY A 340 -12.41 7.81 -8.29
CA GLY A 340 -11.17 8.44 -7.84
C GLY A 340 -11.32 9.46 -6.73
N ASN A 341 -10.18 9.98 -6.30
CA ASN A 341 -10.04 10.96 -5.23
C ASN A 341 -9.61 12.33 -5.80
N GLU A 342 -8.96 13.18 -4.98
CA GLU A 342 -8.48 14.49 -5.40
C GLU A 342 -7.05 14.48 -5.99
N GLY A 343 -6.41 13.31 -6.04
CA GLY A 343 -5.08 13.10 -6.59
C GLY A 343 -5.10 12.83 -8.10
N HIS A 344 -3.91 12.75 -8.70
CA HIS A 344 -3.74 12.33 -10.10
C HIS A 344 -3.78 10.80 -10.17
N ASN A 345 -4.94 10.22 -10.41
CA ASN A 345 -5.18 8.79 -10.37
C ASN A 345 -5.00 8.12 -11.74
N SER A 346 -4.70 6.82 -11.71
CA SER A 346 -4.63 5.96 -12.90
C SER A 346 -5.63 4.82 -12.77
N PHE A 347 -6.53 4.69 -13.74
CA PHE A 347 -7.55 3.66 -13.77
C PHE A 347 -7.34 2.66 -14.89
N THR A 348 -7.70 1.41 -14.66
CA THR A 348 -7.84 0.40 -15.70
C THR A 348 -9.11 -0.38 -15.40
N GLY A 349 -10.10 -0.33 -16.28
CA GLY A 349 -11.34 -1.09 -16.13
C GLY A 349 -11.13 -2.60 -16.24
N ALA A 350 -10.21 -2.99 -17.14
CA ALA A 350 -9.93 -4.36 -17.56
C ALA A 350 -11.04 -4.92 -18.46
N GLY A 351 -11.81 -5.93 -18.05
CA GLY A 351 -12.91 -6.47 -18.86
C GLY A 351 -14.26 -5.90 -18.40
N GLY A 352 -15.30 -6.06 -19.21
CA GLY A 352 -16.64 -5.55 -18.84
C GLY A 352 -16.94 -4.16 -19.41
N ASN A 353 -18.05 -3.57 -19.00
CA ASN A 353 -18.45 -2.20 -19.37
C ASN A 353 -18.35 -1.31 -18.13
N ASP A 354 -17.23 -0.62 -17.99
CA ASP A 354 -16.91 0.07 -16.75
C ASP A 354 -17.46 1.50 -16.69
N ASN A 355 -17.77 1.98 -15.49
CA ASN A 355 -18.04 3.38 -15.23
C ASN A 355 -16.93 3.96 -14.36
N ILE A 356 -16.03 4.72 -14.97
CA ILE A 356 -14.85 5.28 -14.33
C ILE A 356 -15.04 6.79 -14.14
N ASP A 357 -15.05 7.23 -12.89
CA ASP A 357 -15.04 8.64 -12.52
C ASP A 357 -13.70 8.99 -11.88
N GLY A 358 -12.85 9.75 -12.59
CA GLY A 358 -11.51 10.08 -12.12
C GLY A 358 -11.50 11.00 -10.88
N GLY A 359 -12.59 11.74 -10.65
CA GLY A 359 -12.69 12.67 -9.55
C GLY A 359 -12.07 14.03 -9.88
N ALA A 360 -11.27 14.57 -8.97
CA ALA A 360 -10.56 15.82 -9.19
C ALA A 360 -9.08 15.54 -9.37
N GLY A 361 -8.43 16.24 -10.28
CA GLY A 361 -7.02 15.99 -10.56
C GLY A 361 -6.77 15.99 -12.05
N ALA A 362 -5.68 15.35 -12.46
CA ALA A 362 -5.42 15.04 -13.86
C ALA A 362 -5.30 13.53 -13.93
N ASP A 363 -6.41 12.90 -14.29
CA ASP A 363 -6.63 11.47 -14.16
C ASP A 363 -6.43 10.77 -15.50
N THR A 364 -6.01 9.52 -15.44
CA THR A 364 -5.68 8.73 -16.63
C THR A 364 -6.43 7.41 -16.64
N ALA A 365 -7.21 7.15 -17.69
CA ALA A 365 -7.69 5.80 -17.98
C ALA A 365 -6.68 5.07 -18.89
N VAL A 366 -6.33 3.84 -18.52
CA VAL A 366 -5.30 3.02 -19.18
C VAL A 366 -5.95 1.81 -19.84
N TYR A 367 -5.54 1.56 -21.07
CA TYR A 367 -6.04 0.55 -21.98
C TYR A 367 -4.88 -0.33 -22.46
N SER A 368 -5.05 -1.65 -22.42
CA SER A 368 -3.92 -2.57 -22.62
C SER A 368 -3.50 -2.74 -24.08
N ALA A 369 -4.42 -2.50 -25.02
CA ALA A 369 -4.16 -2.68 -26.46
C ALA A 369 -3.76 -1.37 -27.16
N SER A 370 -3.49 -1.44 -28.46
CA SER A 370 -3.11 -0.27 -29.26
C SER A 370 -4.34 0.60 -29.56
N ARG A 371 -4.14 1.90 -29.68
CA ARG A 371 -5.21 2.88 -29.91
C ARG A 371 -6.11 2.55 -31.10
N SER A 372 -5.59 1.88 -32.14
CA SER A 372 -6.38 1.44 -33.31
C SER A 372 -7.50 0.45 -32.99
N ASN A 373 -7.42 -0.24 -31.85
CA ASN A 373 -8.44 -1.19 -31.42
C ASN A 373 -9.64 -0.51 -30.78
N TYR A 374 -9.52 0.76 -30.39
CA TYR A 374 -10.56 1.47 -29.66
C TYR A 374 -11.24 2.52 -30.53
N THR A 375 -12.56 2.60 -30.39
CA THR A 375 -13.34 3.78 -30.80
C THR A 375 -13.76 4.53 -29.55
N TRP A 376 -14.04 5.82 -29.67
CA TRP A 376 -14.42 6.62 -28.52
C TRP A 376 -15.27 7.81 -28.97
N ALA A 377 -16.12 8.29 -28.07
CA ALA A 377 -17.04 9.38 -28.32
C ALA A 377 -17.14 10.28 -27.10
N LYS A 378 -17.20 11.60 -27.33
CA LYS A 378 -17.41 12.57 -26.25
C LYS A 378 -18.86 12.54 -25.77
N THR A 379 -19.05 12.52 -24.45
CA THR A 379 -20.35 12.62 -23.79
C THR A 379 -20.52 14.01 -23.17
N SER A 380 -21.63 14.25 -22.46
CA SER A 380 -21.83 15.51 -21.72
C SER A 380 -20.89 15.69 -20.53
N THR A 381 -20.37 14.58 -19.97
CA THR A 381 -19.61 14.56 -18.71
C THR A 381 -18.21 13.94 -18.87
N GLY A 382 -17.85 13.46 -20.06
CA GLY A 382 -16.53 12.91 -20.36
C GLY A 382 -16.54 12.15 -21.70
N PHE A 383 -16.26 10.84 -21.67
CA PHE A 383 -16.09 10.01 -22.87
C PHE A 383 -16.76 8.65 -22.73
N THR A 384 -17.03 8.01 -23.85
CA THR A 384 -17.24 6.57 -23.94
C THR A 384 -16.10 5.99 -24.75
N VAL A 385 -15.45 4.95 -24.27
CA VAL A 385 -14.39 4.21 -24.99
C VAL A 385 -14.91 2.80 -25.24
N VAL A 386 -14.78 2.33 -26.47
CA VAL A 386 -15.30 1.03 -26.91
C VAL A 386 -14.14 0.25 -27.52
N ASP A 387 -13.83 -0.90 -26.94
CA ASP A 387 -12.92 -1.86 -27.55
C ASP A 387 -13.62 -2.55 -28.74
N SER A 388 -13.08 -2.35 -29.93
CA SER A 388 -13.61 -2.92 -31.18
C SER A 388 -13.35 -4.43 -31.28
N THR A 389 -12.49 -5.00 -30.42
CA THR A 389 -12.27 -6.44 -30.32
C THR A 389 -13.20 -7.10 -29.29
N GLY A 390 -13.77 -6.31 -28.38
CA GLY A 390 -14.72 -6.72 -27.35
C GLY A 390 -14.11 -7.36 -26.11
N ALA A 391 -12.78 -7.31 -25.92
CA ALA A 391 -12.11 -7.87 -24.75
C ALA A 391 -12.29 -7.00 -23.50
N GLU A 392 -12.23 -5.67 -23.68
CA GLU A 392 -12.38 -4.66 -22.61
C GLU A 392 -13.73 -3.93 -22.67
N GLY A 393 -14.70 -4.46 -23.43
CA GLY A 393 -16.07 -3.93 -23.52
C GLY A 393 -16.21 -2.45 -23.86
N THR A 394 -17.13 -1.76 -23.17
CA THR A 394 -17.50 -0.35 -23.39
C THR A 394 -17.50 0.43 -22.08
N ASP A 395 -16.54 1.33 -21.94
CA ASP A 395 -16.38 2.12 -20.73
C ASP A 395 -16.99 3.50 -20.88
N THR A 396 -17.58 3.98 -19.79
CA THR A 396 -18.01 5.36 -19.61
C THR A 396 -17.06 6.06 -18.65
N LEU A 397 -16.46 7.14 -19.11
CA LEU A 397 -15.45 7.91 -18.39
C LEU A 397 -16.01 9.30 -18.05
N SER A 398 -15.90 9.72 -16.79
CA SER A 398 -16.07 11.09 -16.32
C SER A 398 -14.86 11.52 -15.49
N GLY A 399 -14.56 12.81 -15.44
CA GLY A 399 -13.38 13.30 -14.70
C GLY A 399 -12.06 12.65 -15.14
N ILE A 400 -11.95 12.19 -16.38
CA ILE A 400 -10.73 11.63 -16.96
C ILE A 400 -10.18 12.59 -18.00
N GLU A 401 -8.97 13.09 -17.75
CA GLU A 401 -8.28 14.02 -18.63
C GLU A 401 -7.42 13.31 -19.68
N ARG A 402 -7.01 12.07 -19.41
CA ARG A 402 -6.04 11.35 -20.25
C ARG A 402 -6.43 9.92 -20.52
N LEU A 403 -6.11 9.46 -21.72
CA LEU A 403 -6.19 8.06 -22.10
C LEU A 403 -4.78 7.56 -22.43
N HIS A 404 -4.42 6.39 -21.93
CA HIS A 404 -3.15 5.75 -22.19
C HIS A 404 -3.38 4.41 -22.85
N PHE A 405 -2.94 4.29 -24.10
CA PHE A 405 -2.92 3.04 -24.86
C PHE A 405 -1.49 2.52 -24.92
N SER A 406 -1.30 1.24 -25.22
CA SER A 406 0.03 0.62 -25.32
C SER A 406 1.01 1.31 -26.29
N ASP A 407 0.51 2.03 -27.29
CA ASP A 407 1.29 2.66 -28.36
C ASP A 407 1.25 4.20 -28.37
N THR A 408 0.32 4.83 -27.63
CA THR A 408 0.16 6.29 -27.62
C THR A 408 -0.60 6.77 -26.38
N LYS A 409 -0.37 8.01 -25.98
CA LYS A 409 -1.19 8.72 -24.98
C LYS A 409 -2.05 9.77 -25.67
N LEU A 410 -3.21 10.05 -25.11
CA LEU A 410 -4.14 11.10 -25.52
C LEU A 410 -4.51 11.97 -24.32
N ALA A 411 -4.54 13.29 -24.50
CA ALA A 411 -4.99 14.23 -23.48
C ALA A 411 -6.16 15.08 -23.96
N TYR A 412 -7.06 15.41 -23.03
CA TYR A 412 -8.37 16.03 -23.25
C TYR A 412 -8.65 17.25 -22.36
N ASP A 413 -7.75 17.57 -21.44
CA ASP A 413 -7.78 18.76 -20.58
C ASP A 413 -7.50 20.03 -21.41
N LEU A 414 -8.47 20.43 -22.22
CA LEU A 414 -8.37 21.62 -23.06
C LEU A 414 -8.33 22.94 -22.27
N ASP A 415 -8.97 22.94 -21.09
CA ASP A 415 -8.90 24.06 -20.16
C ASP A 415 -7.69 23.91 -19.20
N GLY A 416 -6.98 22.79 -19.26
CA GLY A 416 -5.82 22.43 -18.44
C GLY A 416 -4.49 22.41 -19.20
N HIS A 417 -3.61 21.49 -18.83
CA HIS A 417 -2.23 21.40 -19.32
C HIS A 417 -2.14 21.08 -20.81
N ALA A 418 -2.97 20.19 -21.36
CA ALA A 418 -2.87 19.83 -22.79
C ALA A 418 -3.30 20.96 -23.71
N GLY A 419 -4.42 21.62 -23.41
CA GLY A 419 -4.84 22.79 -24.18
C GLY A 419 -3.80 23.90 -24.14
N GLN A 420 -3.21 24.17 -22.98
CA GLN A 420 -2.17 25.18 -22.84
C GLN A 420 -0.85 24.79 -23.51
N THR A 421 -0.45 23.53 -23.43
CA THR A 421 0.72 23.00 -24.16
C THR A 421 0.54 23.19 -25.67
N ALA A 422 -0.62 22.82 -26.22
CA ALA A 422 -0.90 23.00 -27.64
C ALA A 422 -0.86 24.48 -28.06
N LYS A 423 -1.44 25.37 -27.25
CA LYS A 423 -1.41 26.82 -27.50
C LYS A 423 0.01 27.37 -27.47
N LEU A 424 0.81 27.01 -26.46
CA LEU A 424 2.20 27.48 -26.32
C LEU A 424 3.07 26.99 -27.47
N LEU A 425 3.02 25.69 -27.78
CA LEU A 425 3.78 25.12 -28.90
C LEU A 425 3.35 25.73 -30.23
N GLY A 426 2.05 25.96 -30.42
CA GLY A 426 1.51 26.64 -31.60
C GLY A 426 2.01 28.07 -31.76
N ALA A 427 2.07 28.84 -30.67
CA ALA A 427 2.54 30.22 -30.70
C ALA A 427 4.05 30.32 -30.97
N VAL A 428 4.86 29.41 -30.40
CA VAL A 428 6.33 29.49 -30.47
C VAL A 428 6.91 28.76 -31.68
N PHE A 429 6.42 27.56 -31.99
CA PHE A 429 6.97 26.72 -33.06
C PHE A 429 6.05 26.62 -34.28
N GLY A 430 4.79 27.05 -34.17
CA GLY A 430 3.79 26.97 -35.22
C GLY A 430 2.97 25.68 -35.17
N VAL A 431 1.84 25.66 -35.89
CA VAL A 431 0.85 24.56 -35.86
C VAL A 431 1.43 23.18 -36.18
N ALA A 432 2.47 23.10 -37.03
CA ALA A 432 3.10 21.82 -37.40
C ALA A 432 3.80 21.12 -36.23
N TYR A 433 4.10 21.84 -35.14
CA TYR A 433 4.72 21.26 -33.95
C TYR A 433 3.70 20.75 -32.94
N VAL A 434 2.46 21.25 -33.00
CA VAL A 434 1.34 20.74 -32.19
C VAL A 434 1.01 19.29 -32.56
N THR A 435 1.32 18.86 -33.78
CA THR A 435 1.15 17.47 -34.22
C THR A 435 2.36 16.58 -33.92
N ASN A 436 3.44 17.14 -33.36
CA ASN A 436 4.62 16.36 -32.99
C ASN A 436 4.46 15.81 -31.56
N LYS A 437 4.13 14.52 -31.47
CA LYS A 437 3.86 13.79 -30.23
C LYS A 437 4.94 13.95 -29.16
N GLN A 438 6.22 14.01 -29.54
CA GLN A 438 7.33 14.13 -28.60
C GLN A 438 7.40 15.52 -27.96
N TYR A 439 7.27 16.58 -28.76
CA TYR A 439 7.33 17.95 -28.24
C TYR A 439 6.15 18.24 -27.31
N VAL A 440 4.97 17.76 -27.68
CA VAL A 440 3.77 17.87 -26.85
C VAL A 440 3.92 17.10 -25.56
N GLY A 441 4.43 15.86 -25.62
CA GLY A 441 4.63 15.03 -24.43
C GLY A 441 5.63 15.64 -23.45
N ILE A 442 6.74 16.19 -23.95
CA ILE A 442 7.71 16.93 -23.12
C ILE A 442 7.04 18.14 -22.46
N GLY A 443 6.27 18.93 -23.20
CA GLY A 443 5.56 20.09 -22.65
C GLY A 443 4.60 19.72 -21.54
N LEU A 444 3.81 18.66 -21.75
CA LEU A 444 2.89 18.12 -20.75
C LEU A 444 3.62 17.63 -19.49
N GLN A 445 4.69 16.85 -19.65
CA GLN A 445 5.50 16.37 -18.52
C GLN A 445 6.08 17.50 -17.68
N LEU A 446 6.54 18.57 -18.32
CA LEU A 446 7.12 19.70 -17.61
C LEU A 446 6.07 20.43 -16.77
N LEU A 447 4.85 20.61 -17.31
CA LEU A 447 3.73 21.22 -16.56
C LEU A 447 3.27 20.33 -15.41
N ASP A 448 3.15 19.02 -15.65
CA ASP A 448 2.82 18.04 -14.60
C ASP A 448 3.90 17.98 -13.51
N GLY A 449 5.16 18.25 -13.86
CA GLY A 449 6.28 18.41 -12.93
C GLY A 449 6.31 19.74 -12.18
N GLY A 450 5.28 20.58 -12.31
CA GLY A 450 5.12 21.85 -11.59
C GLY A 450 5.72 23.07 -12.28
N MET A 451 6.12 22.97 -13.56
CA MET A 451 6.54 24.14 -14.34
C MET A 451 5.37 25.08 -14.57
N SER A 452 5.56 26.39 -14.39
CA SER A 452 4.54 27.39 -14.74
C SER A 452 4.43 27.55 -16.26
N TYR A 453 3.28 28.04 -16.74
CA TYR A 453 3.10 28.31 -18.17
C TYR A 453 4.12 29.34 -18.70
N GLU A 454 4.48 30.36 -17.92
CA GLU A 454 5.49 31.35 -18.30
C GLU A 454 6.90 30.74 -18.37
N GLN A 455 7.21 29.80 -17.48
CA GLN A 455 8.48 29.07 -17.50
C GLN A 455 8.57 28.18 -18.74
N LEU A 456 7.52 27.41 -19.03
CA LEU A 456 7.46 26.58 -20.25
C LEU A 456 7.54 27.45 -21.51
N ALA A 457 6.83 28.58 -21.53
CA ALA A 457 6.84 29.51 -22.64
C ALA A 457 8.24 30.14 -22.88
N SER A 458 8.93 30.50 -21.80
CA SER A 458 10.29 31.04 -21.88
C SER A 458 11.26 29.99 -22.41
N LEU A 459 11.18 28.76 -21.88
CA LEU A 459 11.99 27.63 -22.33
C LEU A 459 11.74 27.33 -23.82
N ALA A 460 10.48 27.31 -24.24
CA ALA A 460 10.11 27.07 -25.63
C ALA A 460 10.76 28.13 -26.56
N VAL A 461 10.71 29.41 -26.19
CA VAL A 461 11.36 30.49 -26.97
C VAL A 461 12.88 30.34 -26.96
N GLU A 462 13.49 30.02 -25.81
CA GLU A 462 14.94 29.82 -25.70
C GLU A 462 15.45 28.74 -26.67
N VAL A 463 14.72 27.62 -26.78
CA VAL A 463 15.05 26.52 -27.69
C VAL A 463 15.06 26.95 -29.17
N THR A 464 14.35 28.02 -29.54
CA THR A 464 14.39 28.56 -30.92
C THR A 464 15.68 29.33 -31.24
N GLY A 465 16.47 29.69 -30.23
CA GLY A 465 17.68 30.50 -30.37
C GLY A 465 17.42 31.99 -30.66
N LYS A 466 16.19 32.48 -30.50
CA LYS A 466 15.89 33.92 -30.62
C LYS A 466 16.34 34.65 -29.35
N THR A 467 17.18 35.67 -29.51
CA THR A 467 17.84 36.33 -28.37
C THR A 467 17.43 37.78 -28.18
N SER A 468 16.92 38.43 -29.23
CA SER A 468 16.45 39.82 -29.15
C SER A 468 14.93 39.92 -29.05
N HIS A 469 14.44 40.97 -28.37
CA HIS A 469 13.00 41.24 -28.25
C HIS A 469 12.30 41.34 -29.62
N ALA A 470 12.95 41.96 -30.61
CA ALA A 470 12.42 42.07 -31.96
C ALA A 470 12.28 40.71 -32.66
N GLU A 471 13.24 39.79 -32.46
CA GLU A 471 13.18 38.44 -33.00
C GLU A 471 12.06 37.61 -32.35
N VAL A 472 11.90 37.71 -31.02
CA VAL A 472 10.84 37.00 -30.28
C VAL A 472 9.46 37.47 -30.74
N VAL A 473 9.23 38.79 -30.79
CA VAL A 473 7.94 39.35 -31.26
C VAL A 473 7.67 38.96 -32.72
N SER A 474 8.70 38.95 -33.56
CA SER A 474 8.56 38.55 -34.97
C SER A 474 8.26 37.07 -35.13
N LEU A 475 8.84 36.21 -34.29
CA LEU A 475 8.56 34.77 -34.24
C LEU A 475 7.08 34.53 -33.91
N LEU A 476 6.62 35.05 -32.77
CA LEU A 476 5.24 34.89 -32.32
C LEU A 476 4.25 35.42 -33.37
N TRP A 477 4.52 36.60 -33.93
CA TRP A 477 3.69 37.17 -34.99
C TRP A 477 3.61 36.26 -36.21
N ASN A 478 4.75 35.75 -36.69
CA ASN A 478 4.76 34.92 -37.90
C ASN A 478 3.94 33.64 -37.70
N ASN A 479 4.01 33.01 -36.53
CA ASN A 479 3.23 31.80 -36.23
C ASN A 479 1.74 32.09 -36.04
N LEU A 480 1.40 33.26 -35.49
CA LEU A 480 0.01 33.70 -35.31
C LEU A 480 -0.66 34.18 -36.60
N PHE A 481 0.07 34.84 -37.50
CA PHE A 481 -0.52 35.49 -38.68
C PHE A 481 -0.12 34.83 -40.00
N GLY A 482 0.80 33.86 -39.99
CA GLY A 482 1.30 33.18 -41.17
C GLY A 482 2.15 34.06 -42.10
N ALA A 483 2.56 35.25 -41.66
CA ALA A 483 3.34 36.21 -42.44
C ALA A 483 4.28 37.02 -41.55
N ALA A 484 5.43 37.41 -42.10
CA ALA A 484 6.39 38.26 -41.41
C ALA A 484 5.79 39.65 -41.08
N PRO A 485 5.98 40.17 -39.86
CA PRO A 485 5.48 41.49 -39.50
C PRO A 485 6.30 42.62 -40.13
N THR A 486 5.66 43.77 -40.31
CA THR A 486 6.36 45.04 -40.55
C THR A 486 6.98 45.58 -39.25
N THR A 487 7.95 46.48 -39.37
CA THR A 487 8.58 47.14 -38.20
C THR A 487 7.56 47.84 -37.29
N ALA A 488 6.50 48.41 -37.87
CA ALA A 488 5.42 49.07 -37.13
C ALA A 488 4.58 48.08 -36.30
N GLN A 489 4.46 46.82 -36.75
CA GLN A 489 3.73 45.76 -36.05
C GLN A 489 4.56 45.11 -34.94
N VAL A 490 5.89 45.09 -35.06
CA VAL A 490 6.81 44.59 -34.03
C VAL A 490 6.97 45.57 -32.87
N ALA A 491 6.96 46.88 -33.15
CA ALA A 491 7.30 47.92 -32.19
C ALA A 491 6.50 47.87 -30.86
N PRO A 492 5.17 47.62 -30.85
CA PRO A 492 4.41 47.53 -29.60
C PRO A 492 4.85 46.36 -28.70
N GLY A 493 5.10 45.18 -29.27
CA GLY A 493 5.54 44.01 -28.51
C GLY A 493 6.94 44.20 -27.91
N VAL A 494 7.85 44.83 -28.68
CA VAL A 494 9.19 45.17 -28.18
C VAL A 494 9.12 46.17 -27.05
N ALA A 495 8.26 47.19 -27.16
CA ALA A 495 8.06 48.18 -26.10
C ALA A 495 7.54 47.56 -24.79
N LEU A 496 6.74 46.49 -24.86
CA LEU A 496 6.29 45.75 -23.66
C LEU A 496 7.46 45.02 -22.98
N LEU A 497 8.30 44.34 -23.76
CA LEU A 497 9.47 43.63 -23.24
C LEU A 497 10.52 44.60 -22.68
N ASP A 498 10.81 45.69 -23.39
CA ASP A 498 11.70 46.77 -22.91
C ASP A 498 11.13 47.48 -21.67
N GLY A 499 9.80 47.48 -21.53
CA GLY A 499 9.06 48.00 -20.38
C GLY A 499 9.01 47.06 -19.17
N GLY A 500 9.66 45.89 -19.24
CA GLY A 500 9.79 44.95 -18.11
C GLY A 500 8.85 43.74 -18.14
N MET A 501 8.04 43.55 -19.19
CA MET A 501 7.31 42.29 -19.39
C MET A 501 8.30 41.17 -19.73
N THR A 502 8.10 39.96 -19.17
CA THR A 502 8.96 38.82 -19.51
C THR A 502 8.58 38.21 -20.86
N VAL A 503 9.54 37.54 -21.51
CA VAL A 503 9.29 36.75 -22.73
C VAL A 503 8.23 35.68 -22.50
N GLY A 504 8.28 34.98 -21.37
CA GLY A 504 7.28 33.97 -21.00
C GLY A 504 5.88 34.57 -20.92
N THR A 505 5.71 35.70 -20.22
CA THR A 505 4.42 36.39 -20.10
C THR A 505 3.89 36.83 -21.46
N LEU A 506 4.72 37.45 -22.31
CA LEU A 506 4.30 37.85 -23.66
C LEU A 506 3.88 36.65 -24.51
N THR A 507 4.59 35.53 -24.37
CA THR A 507 4.33 34.30 -25.12
C THR A 507 3.04 33.63 -24.66
N VAL A 508 2.74 33.59 -23.35
CA VAL A 508 1.46 33.12 -22.83
C VAL A 508 0.31 33.98 -23.37
N LEU A 509 0.46 35.32 -23.40
CA LEU A 509 -0.55 36.22 -23.99
C LEU A 509 -0.77 35.96 -25.49
N ALA A 510 0.30 35.68 -26.23
CA ALA A 510 0.21 35.30 -27.63
C ALA A 510 -0.51 33.95 -27.81
N ALA A 511 -0.19 32.98 -26.96
CA ALA A 511 -0.76 31.63 -26.96
C ALA A 511 -2.27 31.62 -26.65
N ASP A 512 -2.73 32.46 -25.73
CA ASP A 512 -4.15 32.59 -25.38
C ASP A 512 -4.96 33.45 -26.37
N SER A 513 -4.35 34.00 -27.41
CA SER A 513 -5.09 34.73 -28.42
C SER A 513 -6.10 33.83 -29.16
N SER A 514 -7.28 34.39 -29.48
CA SER A 514 -8.30 33.68 -30.27
C SER A 514 -7.78 33.26 -31.64
N LEU A 515 -6.85 34.04 -32.20
CA LEU A 515 -6.18 33.74 -33.47
C LEU A 515 -5.33 32.47 -33.37
N ASN A 516 -4.55 32.30 -32.29
CA ASN A 516 -3.79 31.08 -32.07
C ASN A 516 -4.73 29.87 -31.94
N THR A 517 -5.78 30.03 -31.14
CA THR A 517 -6.79 29.00 -30.89
C THR A 517 -7.43 28.50 -32.19
N GLU A 518 -7.75 29.41 -33.11
CA GLU A 518 -8.26 29.10 -34.44
C GLU A 518 -7.18 28.42 -35.31
N ASN A 519 -5.97 28.98 -35.35
CA ASN A 519 -4.88 28.48 -36.19
C ASN A 519 -4.43 27.05 -35.85
N ILE A 520 -4.32 26.73 -34.56
CA ILE A 520 -3.93 25.38 -34.11
C ILE A 520 -5.10 24.40 -34.20
N GLY A 521 -6.31 24.89 -34.51
CA GLY A 521 -7.51 24.07 -34.56
C GLY A 521 -7.88 23.50 -33.19
N LEU A 522 -7.77 24.28 -32.11
CA LEU A 522 -7.99 23.79 -30.73
C LEU A 522 -9.38 23.17 -30.54
N VAL A 523 -10.40 23.68 -31.25
CA VAL A 523 -11.75 23.09 -31.25
C VAL A 523 -11.74 21.67 -31.83
N GLY A 524 -10.96 21.44 -32.89
CA GLY A 524 -10.78 20.12 -33.49
C GLY A 524 -10.00 19.19 -32.56
N LEU A 525 -8.93 19.69 -31.94
CA LEU A 525 -8.21 18.97 -30.88
C LEU A 525 -9.12 18.64 -29.70
N GLY A 526 -10.11 19.49 -29.41
CA GLY A 526 -11.11 19.21 -28.38
C GLY A 526 -12.11 18.11 -28.71
N GLN A 527 -12.18 17.73 -29.99
CA GLN A 527 -12.96 16.60 -30.47
C GLN A 527 -12.11 15.35 -30.66
N SER A 528 -10.83 15.49 -31.01
CA SER A 528 -9.93 14.36 -31.30
C SER A 528 -8.99 13.98 -30.16
N GLY A 529 -8.79 14.87 -29.19
CA GLY A 529 -7.71 14.81 -28.22
C GLY A 529 -6.37 15.23 -28.83
N ILE A 530 -5.39 15.40 -27.95
CA ILE A 530 -3.99 15.65 -28.31
C ILE A 530 -3.23 14.34 -28.11
N GLU A 531 -2.75 13.75 -29.21
CA GLU A 531 -1.89 12.57 -29.15
C GLU A 531 -0.44 12.95 -28.84
N PHE A 532 0.17 12.24 -27.89
CA PHE A 532 1.56 12.49 -27.49
C PHE A 532 2.27 11.22 -27.03
N VAL A 533 3.60 11.31 -26.91
CA VAL A 533 4.45 10.27 -26.32
C VAL A 533 5.35 10.92 -25.28
N ALA A 534 5.44 10.25 -24.13
CA ALA A 534 6.21 10.65 -22.96
C ALA A 534 7.68 10.21 -23.09
#